data_AF-G1U136-F1
#
_entry.id   AF-G1U136-F1
#
_cell.length_a   1.000
_cell.length_b   1.000
_cell.length_c   1.000
_cell.angle_alpha   90.00
_cell.angle_beta   90.00
_cell.angle_gamma   90.00
#
_symmetry.space_group_name_H-M   'P 1'
#
loop_
_entity.id
_entity.type
_entity.pdbx_description
1 polymer ?
#
loop_
_entity_poly.entity_id
_entity_poly.type
_entity_poly.pdbx_seq_one_letter_code
_entity_poly.pdbx_strand_id
1 'polypeptide(L)'
;MHQQHVEGVVGVLKGKCLFSAEQVTEILHRCPQVLREDPGDLEYKFQYAYFRMGIKHLDIVRSDFLQYSVTKIKQRHTYLERLGRYQTPDKKGQTQIPNPLLKDVLRVSEAEFLARTACSSAEEFEVFKKLLAREEEEVSESGDEDGDEGEGEEGEQQR
;
A
#
# COMPACT_ATOMS: atom_id res chain seq x y z
N MET A 1 -23.27 15.76 -0.53
CA MET A 1 -21.95 15.51 -1.15
C MET A 1 -20.85 15.31 -0.11
N HIS A 2 -20.43 16.32 0.67
CA HIS A 2 -19.32 16.16 1.64
C HIS A 2 -19.58 15.16 2.77
N GLN A 3 -20.79 15.16 3.36
CA GLN A 3 -21.14 14.22 4.44
C GLN A 3 -21.08 12.74 3.99
N GLN A 4 -21.64 12.45 2.81
CA GLN A 4 -21.64 11.10 2.23
C GLN A 4 -20.22 10.60 1.90
N HIS A 5 -19.34 11.50 1.45
CA HIS A 5 -17.94 11.15 1.20
C HIS A 5 -17.20 10.80 2.50
N VAL A 6 -17.37 11.61 3.55
CA VAL A 6 -16.80 11.34 4.88
C VAL A 6 -17.31 10.01 5.44
N GLU A 7 -18.60 9.74 5.31
CA GLU A 7 -19.20 8.46 5.70
C GLU A 7 -18.64 7.28 4.89
N GLY A 8 -18.40 7.47 3.59
CA GLY A 8 -17.75 6.48 2.72
C GLY A 8 -16.33 6.15 3.17
N VAL A 9 -15.50 7.16 3.45
CA VAL A 9 -14.13 6.99 3.96
C VAL A 9 -14.13 6.24 5.30
N VAL A 10 -14.98 6.65 6.25
CA VAL A 10 -15.09 5.98 7.56
C VAL A 10 -15.61 4.54 7.39
N GLY A 11 -16.54 4.33 6.47
CA GLY A 11 -17.09 3.01 6.13
C GLY A 11 -16.03 2.06 5.61
N VAL A 12 -15.15 2.52 4.71
CA VAL A 12 -14.01 1.72 4.22
C VAL A 12 -13.05 1.40 5.35
N LEU A 13 -12.64 2.39 6.14
CA LEU A 13 -11.67 2.18 7.23
C LEU A 13 -12.16 1.14 8.26
N LYS A 14 -13.45 1.17 8.62
CA LYS A 14 -14.02 0.22 9.59
C LYS A 14 -14.37 -1.13 8.95
N GLY A 15 -15.07 -1.11 7.83
CA GLY A 15 -15.67 -2.31 7.24
C GLY A 15 -14.69 -3.11 6.39
N LYS A 16 -13.92 -2.44 5.53
CA LYS A 16 -13.01 -3.11 4.59
C LYS A 16 -11.59 -3.24 5.15
N CYS A 17 -11.08 -2.18 5.78
CA CYS A 17 -9.74 -2.19 6.37
C CYS A 17 -9.71 -2.77 7.79
N LEU A 18 -10.87 -3.00 8.41
CA LEU A 18 -11.01 -3.61 9.75
C LEU A 18 -10.29 -2.84 10.87
N PHE A 19 -10.18 -1.52 10.76
CA PHE A 19 -9.71 -0.68 11.87
C PHE A 19 -10.78 -0.57 12.95
N SER A 20 -10.36 -0.62 14.22
CA SER A 20 -11.26 -0.36 15.36
C SER A 20 -11.72 1.11 15.37
N ALA A 21 -12.82 1.40 16.08
CA ALA A 21 -13.30 2.77 16.19
C ALA A 21 -12.26 3.73 16.79
N GLU A 22 -11.45 3.25 17.73
CA GLU A 22 -10.34 3.99 18.33
C GLU A 22 -9.24 4.26 17.30
N GLN A 23 -8.82 3.23 16.54
CA GLN A 23 -7.83 3.37 15.48
C GLN A 23 -8.29 4.32 14.38
N VAL A 24 -9.57 4.27 13.97
CA VAL A 24 -10.12 5.21 12.99
C VAL A 24 -10.07 6.64 13.53
N THR A 25 -10.42 6.85 14.79
CA THR A 25 -10.33 8.18 15.41
C THR A 25 -8.90 8.70 15.42
N GLU A 26 -7.93 7.84 15.77
CA GLU A 26 -6.51 8.18 15.73
C GLU A 26 -6.02 8.48 14.30
N ILE A 27 -6.42 7.69 13.30
CA ILE A 27 -6.12 7.94 11.89
C ILE A 27 -6.65 9.30 11.46
N LEU A 28 -7.91 9.64 11.78
CA LEU A 28 -8.50 10.91 11.37
C LEU A 28 -7.81 12.11 12.02
N HIS A 29 -7.33 11.95 13.26
CA HIS A 29 -6.58 12.99 13.96
C HIS A 29 -5.16 13.18 13.38
N ARG A 30 -4.45 12.09 13.09
CA ARG A 30 -3.04 12.12 12.65
C ARG A 30 -2.90 12.33 11.14
N CYS A 31 -3.88 11.83 10.38
CA CYS A 31 -3.88 11.80 8.94
C CYS A 31 -5.15 12.45 8.34
N PRO A 32 -5.45 13.73 8.61
CA PRO A 32 -6.72 14.35 8.21
C PRO A 32 -6.95 14.39 6.68
N GLN A 33 -5.89 14.30 5.87
CA GLN A 33 -5.99 14.21 4.41
C GLN A 33 -6.74 12.98 3.89
N VAL A 34 -6.85 11.89 4.67
CA VAL A 34 -7.59 10.69 4.23
C VAL A 34 -9.08 10.99 3.95
N LEU A 35 -9.63 12.04 4.58
CA LEU A 35 -11.00 12.51 4.35
C LEU A 35 -11.22 13.17 2.98
N ARG A 36 -10.15 13.39 2.21
CA ARG A 36 -10.17 13.96 0.85
C ARG A 36 -9.80 12.93 -0.21
N GLU A 37 -9.41 11.72 0.20
CA GLU A 37 -8.99 10.65 -0.71
C GLU A 37 -10.21 9.87 -1.20
N ASP A 38 -10.11 9.30 -2.39
CA ASP A 38 -11.11 8.35 -2.87
C ASP A 38 -11.16 7.12 -1.95
N PRO A 39 -12.35 6.63 -1.54
CA PRO A 39 -12.45 5.47 -0.66
C PRO A 39 -11.82 4.19 -1.24
N GLY A 40 -11.84 4.01 -2.57
CA GLY A 40 -11.18 2.89 -3.25
C GLY A 40 -9.66 3.01 -3.22
N ASP A 41 -9.12 4.20 -3.47
CA ASP A 41 -7.68 4.46 -3.35
C ASP A 41 -7.18 4.25 -1.92
N LEU A 42 -7.97 4.66 -0.93
CA LEU A 42 -7.66 4.46 0.48
C LEU A 42 -7.65 2.97 0.86
N GLU A 43 -8.63 2.20 0.36
CA GLU A 43 -8.67 0.75 0.52
C GLU A 43 -7.42 0.10 -0.10
N TYR A 44 -7.08 0.45 -1.33
CA TYR A 44 -5.91 -0.07 -2.02
C TYR A 44 -4.61 0.27 -1.27
N LYS A 45 -4.48 1.50 -0.77
CA LYS A 45 -3.33 1.93 0.04
C LYS A 45 -3.18 1.09 1.31
N PHE A 46 -4.29 0.79 1.99
CA PHE A 46 -4.29 -0.11 3.14
C PHE A 46 -3.89 -1.53 2.74
N GLN A 47 -4.47 -2.08 1.66
CA GLN A 47 -4.15 -3.42 1.18
C GLN A 47 -2.66 -3.54 0.83
N TYR A 48 -2.08 -2.53 0.21
CA TYR A 48 -0.65 -2.50 -0.08
C TYR A 48 0.19 -2.55 1.20
N ALA A 49 -0.12 -1.72 2.21
CA ALA A 49 0.56 -1.79 3.51
C ALA A 49 0.43 -3.17 4.16
N TYR A 50 -0.79 -3.71 4.22
CA TYR A 50 -1.08 -4.89 5.01
C TYR A 50 -0.61 -6.17 4.33
N PHE A 51 -0.92 -6.36 3.05
CA PHE A 51 -0.60 -7.58 2.31
C PHE A 51 0.75 -7.50 1.59
N ARG A 52 1.08 -6.37 0.96
CA ARG A 52 2.31 -6.27 0.15
C ARG A 52 3.54 -5.92 0.99
N MET A 53 3.40 -5.07 1.99
CA MET A 53 4.50 -4.68 2.88
C MET A 53 4.52 -5.48 4.20
N GLY A 54 3.43 -6.18 4.54
CA GLY A 54 3.29 -6.97 5.78
C GLY A 54 3.19 -6.14 7.05
N ILE A 55 2.66 -4.92 6.98
CA ILE A 55 2.54 -4.00 8.13
C ILE A 55 1.21 -4.23 8.84
N LYS A 56 1.25 -4.37 10.17
CA LYS A 56 0.04 -4.56 10.99
C LYS A 56 -0.70 -3.25 11.24
N HIS A 57 -2.00 -3.31 11.52
CA HIS A 57 -2.87 -2.14 11.78
C HIS A 57 -2.26 -1.13 12.74
N LEU A 58 -1.74 -1.59 13.89
CA LEU A 58 -1.17 -0.70 14.90
C LEU A 58 0.02 0.11 14.36
N ASP A 59 0.87 -0.50 13.54
CA ASP A 59 2.04 0.16 12.96
C ASP A 59 1.64 1.10 11.81
N ILE A 60 0.59 0.75 11.04
CA ILE A 60 0.00 1.66 10.04
C ILE A 60 -0.47 2.95 10.71
N VAL A 61 -1.20 2.84 11.82
CA VAL A 61 -1.70 4.00 12.59
C VAL A 61 -0.54 4.79 13.19
N ARG A 62 0.40 4.10 13.87
CA ARG A 62 1.50 4.75 14.61
C ARG A 62 2.52 5.45 13.74
N SER A 63 2.66 5.04 12.48
CA SER A 63 3.62 5.61 11.53
C SER A 63 3.04 6.73 10.67
N ASP A 64 1.77 7.10 10.88
CA ASP A 64 1.02 8.03 10.03
C ASP A 64 0.98 7.57 8.56
N PHE A 65 1.03 6.25 8.31
CA PHE A 65 1.29 5.69 6.98
C PHE A 65 0.32 6.20 5.91
N LEU A 66 -0.95 6.35 6.26
CA LEU A 66 -2.00 6.75 5.33
C LEU A 66 -1.85 8.19 4.83
N GLN A 67 -0.96 9.00 5.41
CA GLN A 67 -0.68 10.36 4.93
C GLN A 67 0.11 10.46 3.64
N TYR A 68 0.83 9.39 3.27
CA TYR A 68 1.66 9.39 2.08
C TYR A 68 0.85 8.95 0.87
N SER A 69 1.19 9.48 -0.31
CA SER A 69 0.59 9.02 -1.56
C SER A 69 0.99 7.58 -1.86
N VAL A 70 0.11 6.84 -2.52
CA VAL A 70 0.38 5.46 -2.98
C VAL A 70 1.64 5.42 -3.82
N THR A 71 1.82 6.36 -4.75
CA THR A 71 3.02 6.48 -5.59
C THR A 71 4.30 6.58 -4.76
N LYS A 72 4.33 7.44 -3.73
CA LYS A 72 5.51 7.58 -2.86
C LYS A 72 5.81 6.29 -2.09
N ILE A 73 4.76 5.65 -1.58
CA ILE A 73 4.88 4.37 -0.86
C ILE A 73 5.50 3.31 -1.77
N LYS A 74 4.93 3.11 -2.96
CA LYS A 74 5.39 2.12 -3.93
C LYS A 74 6.82 2.39 -4.40
N GLN A 75 7.13 3.63 -4.77
CA GLN A 75 8.48 4.00 -5.20
C GLN A 75 9.53 3.66 -4.15
N ARG A 76 9.32 4.02 -2.88
CA ARG A 76 10.31 3.77 -1.83
C ARG A 76 10.35 2.30 -1.38
N HIS A 77 9.19 1.66 -1.24
CA HIS A 77 9.10 0.26 -0.85
C HIS A 77 9.70 -0.68 -1.90
N THR A 78 9.21 -0.60 -3.14
CA THR A 78 9.67 -1.48 -4.23
C THR A 78 11.16 -1.28 -4.51
N TYR A 79 11.66 -0.05 -4.35
CA TYR A 79 13.09 0.21 -4.50
C TYR A 79 13.93 -0.51 -3.43
N LEU A 80 13.55 -0.38 -2.15
CA LEU A 80 14.25 -1.09 -1.08
C LEU A 80 14.14 -2.61 -1.22
N GLU A 81 13.00 -3.11 -1.68
CA GLU A 81 12.81 -4.55 -1.93
C GLU A 81 13.76 -5.05 -3.02
N ARG A 82 13.86 -4.34 -4.16
CA ARG A 82 14.78 -4.71 -5.25
C ARG A 82 16.26 -4.56 -4.88
N LEU A 83 16.58 -3.68 -3.94
CA LEU A 83 17.92 -3.57 -3.33
C LEU A 83 18.19 -4.64 -2.26
N GLY A 84 17.21 -5.48 -1.91
CA GLY A 84 17.33 -6.46 -0.82
C GLY A 84 17.39 -5.83 0.58
N ARG A 85 17.01 -4.56 0.70
CA ARG A 85 17.00 -3.78 1.96
C ARG A 85 15.64 -3.75 2.66
N TYR A 86 14.60 -4.26 2.00
CA TYR A 86 13.31 -4.51 2.61
C TYR A 86 12.86 -5.92 2.25
N GLN A 87 12.45 -6.68 3.26
CA GLN A 87 11.89 -8.02 3.08
C GLN A 87 10.46 -8.01 3.58
N THR A 88 9.51 -8.48 2.77
CA THR A 88 8.14 -8.69 3.25
C THR A 88 8.16 -9.71 4.41
N PRO A 89 7.64 -9.36 5.60
CA PRO A 89 7.63 -10.25 6.75
C PRO A 89 6.92 -11.58 6.47
N ASP A 90 7.41 -12.66 7.09
CA ASP A 90 6.78 -13.98 6.99
C ASP A 90 5.44 -14.04 7.75
N LYS A 91 4.80 -15.22 7.78
CA LYS A 91 3.52 -15.44 8.48
C LYS A 91 3.59 -15.14 9.99
N LYS A 92 4.78 -15.12 10.60
CA LYS A 92 5.01 -14.77 12.00
C LYS A 92 5.37 -13.29 12.17
N GLY A 93 5.47 -12.53 11.09
CA GLY A 93 5.90 -11.14 11.07
C GLY A 93 7.42 -10.98 11.22
N GLN A 94 8.19 -11.99 10.86
CA GLN A 94 9.65 -12.00 10.98
C GLN A 94 10.33 -11.80 9.61
N THR A 95 11.52 -11.19 9.66
CA THR A 95 12.41 -10.98 8.51
C THR A 95 13.79 -11.52 8.87
N GLN A 96 14.59 -11.89 7.87
CA GLN A 96 15.96 -12.37 8.11
C GLN A 96 16.85 -11.22 8.58
N ILE A 97 16.68 -10.06 7.94
CA ILE A 97 17.32 -8.81 8.30
C ILE A 97 16.20 -7.84 8.69
N PRO A 98 16.27 -7.17 9.86
CA PRO A 98 15.26 -6.21 10.26
C PRO A 98 15.08 -5.10 9.22
N ASN A 99 13.84 -4.91 8.78
CA ASN A 99 13.51 -3.83 7.86
C ASN A 99 13.78 -2.45 8.47
N PRO A 100 14.10 -1.43 7.65
CA PRO A 100 14.15 -0.05 8.08
C PRO A 100 12.81 0.40 8.69
N LEU A 101 12.87 1.33 9.65
CA LEU A 101 11.67 1.88 10.27
C LEU A 101 10.86 2.69 9.24
N LEU A 102 9.53 2.59 9.29
CA LEU A 102 8.64 3.30 8.35
C LEU A 102 8.86 4.81 8.32
N LYS A 103 9.28 5.43 9.43
CA LYS A 103 9.64 6.85 9.48
C LYS A 103 10.88 7.16 8.63
N ASP A 104 11.87 6.26 8.60
CA ASP A 104 13.11 6.42 7.83
C ASP A 104 12.87 6.08 6.35
N VAL A 105 11.81 5.33 6.05
CA VAL A 105 11.37 5.08 4.68
C VAL A 105 10.50 6.21 4.15
N LEU A 106 9.45 6.64 4.86
CA LEU A 106 8.40 7.50 4.29
C LEU A 106 8.41 8.94 4.81
N ARG A 107 8.76 9.17 6.08
CA ARG A 107 8.67 10.51 6.70
C ARG A 107 9.80 11.42 6.25
N VAL A 108 11.01 10.88 6.12
CA VAL A 108 12.21 11.63 5.75
C VAL A 108 12.16 12.17 4.31
N SER A 109 13.01 13.17 4.04
CA SER A 109 13.21 13.69 2.69
C SER A 109 13.73 12.61 1.72
N GLU A 110 13.58 12.83 0.41
CA GLU A 110 14.13 11.87 -0.57
C GLU A 110 15.66 11.76 -0.47
N ALA A 111 16.36 12.89 -0.29
CA ALA A 111 17.81 12.90 -0.11
C ALA A 111 18.24 12.09 1.13
N GLU A 112 17.53 12.23 2.25
CA GLU A 112 17.83 11.48 3.46
C GLU A 112 17.51 9.98 3.33
N PHE A 113 16.38 9.65 2.70
CA PHE A 113 16.01 8.27 2.37
C PHE A 113 17.11 7.59 1.54
N LEU A 114 17.61 8.27 0.51
CA LEU A 114 18.65 7.75 -0.37
C LEU A 114 20.00 7.62 0.34
N ALA A 115 20.39 8.62 1.13
CA ALA A 115 21.68 8.61 1.82
C ALA A 115 21.75 7.59 2.96
N ARG A 116 20.65 7.38 3.70
CA ARG A 116 20.67 6.63 4.97
C ARG A 116 19.94 5.29 4.93
N THR A 117 18.98 5.12 4.03
CA THR A 117 18.12 3.94 4.00
C THR A 117 18.34 3.10 2.76
N ALA A 118 18.27 3.69 1.57
CA ALA A 118 18.53 2.99 0.32
C ALA A 118 20.03 2.85 0.02
N CYS A 119 20.84 3.79 0.52
CA CYS A 119 22.29 3.88 0.26
C CYS A 119 22.61 3.84 -1.24
N SER A 120 21.97 4.73 -1.99
CA SER A 120 22.02 4.81 -3.47
C SER A 120 21.95 6.27 -3.93
N SER A 121 22.33 6.55 -5.18
CA SER A 121 22.35 7.90 -5.73
C SER A 121 20.96 8.40 -6.13
N ALA A 122 20.80 9.72 -6.22
CA ALA A 122 19.56 10.34 -6.69
C ALA A 122 19.25 9.99 -8.15
N GLU A 123 20.27 9.89 -9.00
CA GLU A 123 20.12 9.51 -10.41
C GLU A 123 19.58 8.08 -10.57
N GLU A 124 20.08 7.11 -9.79
CA GLU A 124 19.59 5.73 -9.80
C GLU A 124 18.10 5.67 -9.41
N PHE A 125 17.72 6.43 -8.39
CA PHE A 125 16.33 6.47 -7.94
C PHE A 125 15.41 7.19 -8.93
N GLU A 126 15.86 8.27 -9.58
CA GLU A 126 15.08 8.95 -10.62
C GLU A 126 14.83 8.05 -11.84
N VAL A 127 15.85 7.29 -12.28
CA VAL A 127 15.68 6.30 -13.34
C VAL A 127 14.71 5.20 -12.89
N PHE A 128 14.85 4.72 -11.65
CA PHE A 128 13.96 3.72 -11.09
C PHE A 128 12.48 4.19 -11.06
N LYS A 129 12.20 5.43 -10.66
CA LYS A 129 10.84 5.99 -10.64
C LYS A 129 10.17 5.92 -12.02
N LYS A 130 10.93 6.20 -13.09
CA LYS A 130 10.45 6.11 -14.47
C LYS A 130 10.18 4.68 -14.92
N LEU A 131 11.10 3.76 -14.59
CA LEU A 131 10.93 2.34 -14.90
C LEU A 131 9.70 1.76 -14.19
N LEU A 132 9.55 2.06 -12.89
CA LEU A 132 8.41 1.60 -12.10
C LEU A 132 7.08 2.15 -12.65
N ALA A 133 7.03 3.42 -13.04
CA ALA A 133 5.81 4.01 -13.63
C ALA A 133 5.39 3.27 -14.91
N ARG A 134 6.35 2.98 -15.80
CA ARG A 134 6.07 2.21 -17.03
C ARG A 134 5.60 0.79 -16.74
N GLU A 135 6.21 0.11 -15.77
CA GLU A 135 5.78 -1.24 -15.36
C GLU A 135 4.33 -1.24 -14.84
N GLU A 136 3.91 -0.20 -14.12
CA GLU A 136 2.52 -0.09 -13.63
C GLU A 136 1.50 0.18 -14.75
N GLU A 137 1.89 0.96 -15.75
CA GLU A 137 1.08 1.20 -16.96
C GLU A 137 0.89 -0.12 -17.75
N GLU A 138 1.97 -0.84 -18.02
CA GLU A 138 1.92 -2.13 -18.74
C GLU A 138 1.05 -3.18 -18.01
N VAL A 139 1.14 -3.27 -16.68
CA VAL A 139 0.31 -4.18 -15.88
C VAL A 139 -1.17 -3.80 -15.96
N SER A 140 -1.48 -2.51 -15.97
CA SER A 140 -2.87 -2.04 -16.07
C SER A 140 -3.51 -2.36 -17.43
N GLU A 141 -2.76 -2.30 -18.52
CA GLU A 141 -3.25 -2.59 -19.87
C GLU A 141 -3.47 -4.11 -20.12
N SER A 142 -2.71 -4.97 -19.42
CA SER A 142 -2.82 -6.43 -19.55
C SER A 142 -3.94 -7.10 -18.74
N GLY A 143 -4.61 -6.35 -17.85
CA GLY A 143 -5.64 -6.88 -16.94
C GLY A 143 -7.06 -6.90 -17.50
N ASP A 144 -7.29 -6.36 -18.70
CA ASP A 144 -8.60 -6.21 -19.32
C ASP A 144 -8.98 -7.36 -20.30
N GLU A 145 -8.16 -8.41 -20.44
CA GLU A 145 -8.39 -9.53 -21.38
C GLU A 145 -8.99 -10.82 -20.76
N ASP A 146 -9.37 -10.84 -19.46
CA ASP A 146 -10.00 -12.03 -18.82
C ASP A 146 -11.50 -11.81 -18.54
N GLY A 147 -12.26 -11.54 -19.59
CA GLY A 147 -13.72 -11.41 -19.53
C GLY A 147 -14.41 -11.94 -20.77
N ASP A 148 -14.57 -13.26 -20.88
CA ASP A 148 -15.72 -14.00 -21.44
C ASP A 148 -15.34 -15.44 -21.85
N GLU A 149 -15.56 -16.43 -20.97
CA GLU A 149 -15.93 -17.79 -21.42
C GLU A 149 -17.11 -18.28 -20.57
N GLY A 150 -18.31 -17.98 -21.09
CA GLY A 150 -19.58 -18.48 -20.57
C GLY A 150 -19.77 -20.00 -20.68
N GLU A 151 -20.43 -20.51 -19.65
CA GLU A 151 -21.37 -21.65 -19.56
C GLU A 151 -21.26 -22.85 -20.53
N GLY A 152 -21.11 -24.03 -19.92
CA GLY A 152 -21.57 -25.31 -20.44
C GLY A 152 -22.03 -26.21 -19.29
N GLU A 153 -23.36 -26.24 -19.05
CA GLU A 153 -24.10 -27.33 -18.40
C GLU A 153 -23.68 -28.69 -19.00
N GLU A 154 -23.69 -29.87 -18.38
CA GLU A 154 -24.71 -30.52 -17.56
C GLU A 154 -24.11 -31.90 -17.17
N GLY A 155 -24.52 -32.51 -16.04
CA GLY A 155 -24.13 -33.91 -15.77
C GLY A 155 -24.35 -34.39 -14.34
N GLU A 156 -25.61 -34.56 -13.95
CA GLU A 156 -26.00 -35.39 -12.81
C GLU A 156 -25.35 -36.79 -12.86
N GLN A 157 -24.85 -37.26 -11.72
CA GLN A 157 -25.20 -38.60 -11.25
C GLN A 157 -24.87 -38.81 -9.77
N GLN A 158 -25.94 -38.90 -8.98
CA GLN A 158 -26.01 -39.64 -7.73
C GLN A 158 -25.52 -41.09 -7.92
N ARG A 159 -24.59 -41.53 -7.07
CA ARG A 159 -24.76 -42.69 -6.18
C ARG A 159 -23.59 -42.85 -5.22
#